data_AF-A0A957QF42-F1
#
_entry.id   AF-A0A957QF42-F1
#
_cell.length_a   1.000
_cell.length_b   1.000
_cell.length_c   1.000
_cell.angle_alpha   90.00
_cell.angle_beta   90.00
_cell.angle_gamma   90.00
#
_symmetry.space_group_name_H-M   'P 1'
#
loop_
_entity.id
_entity.type
_entity.pdbx_description
1 polymer ?
#
loop_
_entity_poly.entity_id
_entity_poly.type
_entity_poly.pdbx_seq_one_letter_code
_entity_poly.pdbx_strand_id
1 'polypeptide(L)'
;EEAGWTVGADGIREKDGMKLTFTCTTITGDSARRPIAELAQQMLIDVGVDMQLAEAPVSSILEGMRAGTMDSSLFNWTYGTTPEPDPFATLHSEGGNNFNRYFNPEMDALIEQGLTIVDPAARQPIYQQIQSMFVEDVPCLYLQFDEWINVFSSRIGGLSENPLAGDPMFVSAHEFYIKEA
;
A
#
# COMPACT_ATOMS: atom_id res chain seq x y z
N GLU A 1 4.27 23.29 10.43
CA GLU A 1 4.09 24.75 10.56
C GLU A 1 4.31 25.46 9.23
N GLU A 2 5.37 25.14 8.48
CA GLU A 2 5.65 25.74 7.15
C GLU A 2 4.48 25.66 6.16
N ALA A 3 3.69 24.58 6.19
CA ALA A 3 2.48 24.41 5.38
C ALA A 3 1.27 25.27 5.83
N GLY A 4 1.41 26.08 6.88
CA GLY A 4 0.37 26.97 7.43
C GLY A 4 -0.53 26.33 8.49
N TRP A 5 -0.29 25.08 8.88
CA TRP A 5 -1.03 24.41 9.95
C TRP A 5 -0.44 24.73 11.33
N THR A 6 -1.24 25.38 12.18
CA THR A 6 -0.86 25.78 13.55
C THR A 6 -1.65 25.00 14.59
N VAL A 7 -1.09 24.79 15.79
CA VAL A 7 -1.79 24.06 16.86
C VAL A 7 -2.92 24.92 17.42
N GLY A 8 -4.16 24.42 17.35
CA GLY A 8 -5.36 25.06 17.89
C GLY A 8 -5.47 24.95 19.41
N ALA A 9 -6.47 25.63 19.99
CA ALA A 9 -6.66 25.68 21.44
C ALA A 9 -7.00 24.33 22.08
N ASP A 10 -7.52 23.38 21.30
CA ASP A 10 -7.84 22.01 21.69
C ASP A 10 -6.70 21.01 21.39
N GLY A 11 -5.54 21.51 20.93
CA GLY A 11 -4.39 20.68 20.56
C GLY A 11 -4.45 20.15 19.12
N ILE A 12 -5.55 20.33 18.39
CA ILE A 12 -5.69 19.90 16.99
C ILE A 12 -5.20 21.01 16.07
N ARG A 13 -4.48 20.66 15.00
CA ARG A 13 -3.99 21.62 14.03
C ARG A 13 -5.14 22.27 13.27
N GLU A 14 -5.01 23.55 12.99
CA GLU A 14 -5.98 24.35 12.24
C GLU A 14 -5.30 25.15 11.13
N LYS A 15 -6.00 25.34 10.01
CA LYS A 15 -5.62 26.22 8.91
C LYS A 15 -6.89 26.76 8.24
N ASP A 16 -6.96 28.07 8.05
CA ASP A 16 -8.09 28.74 7.36
C ASP A 16 -9.48 28.37 7.93
N GLY A 17 -9.58 28.18 9.24
CA GLY A 17 -10.82 27.78 9.93
C GLY A 17 -11.16 26.28 9.84
N MET A 18 -10.30 25.47 9.20
CA MET A 18 -10.45 24.03 9.08
C MET A 18 -9.52 23.32 10.07
N LYS A 19 -10.08 22.39 10.85
CA LYS A 19 -9.28 21.48 11.69
C LYS A 19 -8.71 20.35 10.85
N LEU A 20 -7.52 19.89 11.23
CA LEU A 20 -6.86 18.73 10.63
C LEU A 20 -7.46 17.43 11.21
N THR A 21 -8.72 17.22 10.89
CA THR A 21 -9.49 16.03 11.25
C THR A 21 -9.85 15.25 9.99
N PHE A 22 -9.70 13.93 10.01
CA PHE A 22 -10.11 13.07 8.89
C PHE A 22 -10.50 11.67 9.37
N THR A 23 -11.26 10.94 8.56
CA THR A 23 -11.65 9.56 8.86
C THR A 23 -10.76 8.56 8.12
N CYS A 24 -10.13 7.65 8.87
CA CYS A 24 -9.46 6.47 8.35
C CYS A 24 -10.37 5.25 8.51
N THR A 25 -10.79 4.68 7.38
CA THR A 25 -11.66 3.49 7.37
C THR A 25 -10.82 2.22 7.26
N THR A 26 -11.08 1.23 8.13
CA THR A 26 -10.45 -0.10 8.07
C THR A 26 -11.48 -1.19 7.76
N ILE A 27 -11.00 -2.39 7.41
CA ILE A 27 -11.89 -3.52 7.09
C ILE A 27 -12.56 -4.03 8.38
N THR A 28 -13.88 -4.20 8.35
CA THR A 28 -14.63 -4.76 9.49
C THR A 28 -14.12 -6.14 9.89
N GLY A 29 -13.83 -6.31 11.18
CA GLY A 29 -13.36 -7.60 11.75
C GLY A 29 -11.89 -7.93 11.46
N ASP A 30 -11.14 -7.00 10.87
CA ASP A 30 -9.72 -7.20 10.58
C ASP A 30 -8.85 -6.99 11.83
N SER A 31 -8.62 -8.08 12.54
CA SER A 31 -7.79 -8.11 13.75
C SER A 31 -6.30 -7.81 13.49
N ALA A 32 -5.82 -7.91 12.24
CA ALA A 32 -4.43 -7.62 11.91
C ALA A 32 -4.20 -6.11 11.67
N ARG A 33 -5.14 -5.45 10.98
CA ARG A 33 -5.01 -4.02 10.63
C ARG A 33 -5.45 -3.06 11.73
N ARG A 34 -6.42 -3.45 12.56
CA ARG A 34 -6.96 -2.58 13.61
C ARG A 34 -5.89 -2.04 14.58
N PRO A 35 -4.96 -2.85 15.12
CA PRO A 35 -3.92 -2.34 16.01
C PRO A 35 -2.98 -1.33 15.33
N ILE A 36 -2.73 -1.48 14.03
CA ILE A 36 -1.90 -0.55 13.24
C ILE A 36 -2.63 0.80 13.13
N ALA A 37 -3.92 0.79 12.83
CA ALA A 37 -4.73 2.00 12.73
C ALA A 37 -4.86 2.73 14.08
N GLU A 38 -5.03 1.99 15.17
CA GLU A 38 -5.05 2.53 16.54
C GLU A 38 -3.70 3.15 16.95
N LEU A 39 -2.58 2.51 16.58
CA LEU A 39 -1.25 3.07 16.81
C LEU A 39 -1.03 4.35 15.99
N ALA A 40 -1.41 4.35 14.71
CA ALA A 40 -1.34 5.54 13.87
C ALA A 40 -2.18 6.69 14.45
N GLN A 41 -3.37 6.39 14.97
CA GLN A 41 -4.23 7.39 15.64
C GLN A 41 -3.53 8.01 16.85
N GLN A 42 -2.89 7.20 17.69
CA GLN A 42 -2.12 7.66 18.85
C GLN A 42 -0.90 8.51 18.44
N MET A 43 -0.19 8.11 17.39
CA MET A 43 0.97 8.88 16.91
C MET A 43 0.58 10.20 16.25
N LEU A 44 -0.57 10.23 15.56
CA LEU A 44 -1.07 11.43 14.89
C LEU A 44 -1.59 12.47 15.87
N ILE A 45 -2.23 12.06 16.98
CA ILE A 45 -2.72 13.01 17.97
C ILE A 45 -1.57 13.76 18.67
N ASP A 46 -0.41 13.10 18.88
CA ASP A 46 0.79 13.72 19.47
C ASP A 46 1.33 14.88 18.63
N VAL A 47 1.03 14.90 17.33
CA VAL A 47 1.40 15.99 16.41
C VAL A 47 0.22 16.90 16.04
N GLY A 48 -0.91 16.77 16.73
CA GLY A 48 -2.12 17.58 16.56
C GLY A 48 -2.94 17.21 15.32
N VAL A 49 -2.91 15.95 14.89
CA VAL A 49 -3.74 15.44 13.80
C VAL A 49 -4.82 14.54 14.38
N ASP A 50 -6.08 14.87 14.10
CA ASP A 50 -7.24 14.16 14.64
C ASP A 50 -7.74 13.09 13.65
N MET A 51 -7.16 11.89 13.70
CA MET A 51 -7.62 10.77 12.88
C MET A 51 -8.75 10.02 13.58
N GLN A 52 -9.91 9.94 12.94
CA GLN A 52 -11.07 9.18 13.40
C GLN A 52 -11.09 7.80 12.74
N LEU A 53 -11.34 6.73 13.52
CA LEU A 53 -11.41 5.37 12.99
C LEU A 53 -12.85 4.97 12.67
N ALA A 54 -13.04 4.38 11.49
CA ALA A 54 -14.28 3.76 11.07
C ALA A 54 -14.03 2.35 10.52
N GLU A 55 -15.07 1.52 10.46
CA GLU A 55 -14.99 0.18 9.87
C GLU A 55 -16.04 0.03 8.77
N ALA A 56 -15.67 -0.65 7.68
CA ALA A 56 -16.61 -1.02 6.63
C ALA A 56 -16.23 -2.34 5.95
N PRO A 57 -17.18 -3.03 5.29
CA PRO A 57 -16.86 -4.16 4.42
C PRO A 57 -15.90 -3.73 3.29
N VAL A 58 -15.01 -4.64 2.88
CA VAL A 58 -14.00 -4.36 1.82
C VAL A 58 -14.61 -3.84 0.52
N SER A 59 -15.80 -4.33 0.13
CA SER A 59 -16.51 -3.85 -1.06
C SER A 59 -16.87 -2.37 -0.97
N SER A 60 -17.33 -1.91 0.20
CA SER A 60 -17.70 -0.52 0.43
C SER A 60 -16.48 0.40 0.48
N ILE A 61 -15.36 -0.10 1.02
CA ILE A 61 -14.08 0.62 0.98
C ILE A 61 -13.62 0.80 -0.47
N LEU A 62 -13.58 -0.27 -1.25
CA LEU A 62 -13.16 -0.20 -2.65
C LEU A 62 -14.08 0.69 -3.50
N GLU A 63 -15.39 0.65 -3.25
CA GLU A 63 -16.34 1.56 -3.89
C GLU A 63 -16.05 3.02 -3.51
N GLY A 64 -15.87 3.32 -2.23
CA GLY A 64 -15.57 4.67 -1.75
C GLY A 64 -14.23 5.21 -2.24
N MET A 65 -13.19 4.39 -2.26
CA MET A 65 -11.87 4.72 -2.81
C MET A 65 -11.96 5.04 -4.32
N ARG A 66 -12.70 4.23 -5.11
CA ARG A 66 -12.91 4.50 -6.54
C ARG A 66 -13.76 5.75 -6.79
N ALA A 67 -14.77 5.96 -5.96
CA ALA A 67 -15.64 7.14 -6.05
C ALA A 67 -14.94 8.42 -5.56
N GLY A 68 -13.88 8.30 -4.74
CA GLY A 68 -13.22 9.42 -4.05
C GLY A 68 -14.10 10.04 -2.97
N THR A 69 -14.86 9.21 -2.24
CA THR A 69 -15.77 9.66 -1.17
C THR A 69 -15.23 9.36 0.23
N MET A 70 -13.96 8.94 0.34
CA MET A 70 -13.27 8.64 1.59
C MET A 70 -12.10 9.59 1.79
N ASP A 71 -11.84 9.98 3.04
CA ASP A 71 -10.65 10.75 3.36
C ASP A 71 -9.39 9.87 3.33
N SER A 72 -9.47 8.68 3.94
CA SER A 72 -8.38 7.71 3.98
C SER A 72 -8.88 6.29 4.28
N SER A 73 -8.08 5.29 3.88
CA SER A 73 -8.29 3.89 4.24
C SER A 73 -6.95 3.21 4.50
N LEU A 74 -6.90 2.39 5.55
CA LEU A 74 -5.79 1.46 5.76
C LEU A 74 -6.06 0.20 4.94
N PHE A 75 -5.36 0.05 3.83
CA PHE A 75 -5.56 -1.04 2.88
C PHE A 75 -4.22 -1.71 2.55
N ASN A 76 -4.24 -2.99 2.17
CA ASN A 76 -3.05 -3.65 1.63
C ASN A 76 -3.05 -3.61 0.11
N TRP A 77 -1.86 -3.52 -0.46
CA TRP A 77 -1.64 -3.75 -1.88
C TRP A 77 -0.68 -4.89 -2.07
N THR A 78 -0.98 -5.77 -3.01
CA THR A 78 -0.07 -6.83 -3.45
C THR A 78 0.38 -6.48 -4.85
N TYR A 79 1.65 -6.09 -4.99
CA TYR A 79 2.27 -6.03 -6.31
C TYR A 79 2.34 -7.46 -6.85
N GLY A 80 1.94 -7.65 -8.11
CA GLY A 80 1.77 -8.97 -8.71
C GLY A 80 3.02 -9.84 -8.63
N THR A 81 2.87 -11.13 -8.90
CA THR A 81 3.96 -12.11 -8.84
C THR A 81 4.94 -12.02 -10.02
N THR A 82 4.86 -10.95 -10.83
CA THR A 82 5.78 -10.73 -11.95
C THR A 82 7.14 -10.32 -11.39
N PRO A 83 8.24 -10.92 -11.89
CA PRO A 83 9.58 -10.49 -11.49
C PRO A 83 9.86 -9.02 -11.86
N GLU A 84 9.08 -8.45 -12.77
CA GLU A 84 9.15 -7.07 -13.19
C GLU A 84 8.26 -6.18 -12.31
N PRO A 85 8.81 -5.11 -11.69
CA PRO A 85 8.00 -4.11 -11.02
C PRO A 85 7.17 -3.36 -12.07
N ASP A 86 5.88 -3.19 -11.83
CA ASP A 86 4.98 -2.35 -12.64
C ASP A 86 4.10 -1.50 -11.71
N PRO A 87 4.41 -0.20 -11.56
CA PRO A 87 3.64 0.71 -10.72
C PRO A 87 2.46 1.38 -11.46
N PHE A 88 2.25 1.11 -12.76
CA PHE A 88 1.31 1.85 -13.60
C PHE A 88 -0.08 1.91 -12.99
N ALA A 89 -0.61 0.75 -12.59
CA ALA A 89 -1.96 0.68 -12.07
C ALA A 89 -2.19 1.56 -10.82
N THR A 90 -1.15 1.82 -10.02
CA THR A 90 -1.25 2.52 -8.73
C THR A 90 -0.72 3.94 -8.72
N LEU A 91 0.27 4.27 -9.58
CA LEU A 91 0.98 5.54 -9.55
C LEU A 91 0.85 6.35 -10.84
N HIS A 92 0.46 5.73 -11.96
CA HIS A 92 0.19 6.47 -13.19
C HIS A 92 -1.16 7.21 -13.07
N SER A 93 -1.27 8.40 -13.65
CA SER A 93 -2.50 9.19 -13.63
C SER A 93 -3.70 8.48 -14.26
N GLU A 94 -3.45 7.65 -15.27
CA GLU A 94 -4.45 6.78 -15.92
C GLU A 94 -4.56 5.37 -15.29
N GLY A 95 -3.88 5.13 -14.17
CA GLY A 95 -3.89 3.85 -13.46
C GLY A 95 -5.25 3.52 -12.86
N GLY A 96 -5.82 2.35 -13.18
CA GLY A 96 -7.15 1.94 -12.69
C GLY A 96 -7.26 1.73 -11.17
N ASN A 97 -6.13 1.65 -10.46
CA ASN A 97 -6.03 1.54 -9.01
C ASN A 97 -5.34 2.77 -8.37
N ASN A 98 -5.23 3.88 -9.11
CA ASN A 98 -4.77 5.16 -8.57
C ASN A 98 -5.89 5.80 -7.72
N PHE A 99 -6.19 5.17 -6.60
CA PHE A 99 -7.28 5.60 -5.71
C PHE A 99 -7.01 6.95 -5.05
N ASN A 100 -5.73 7.32 -4.91
CA ASN A 100 -5.31 8.61 -4.35
C ASN A 100 -5.42 9.76 -5.35
N ARG A 101 -5.79 9.47 -6.61
CA ARG A 101 -5.88 10.47 -7.70
C ARG A 101 -4.57 11.23 -7.89
N TYR A 102 -3.45 10.55 -7.64
CA TYR A 102 -2.13 11.12 -7.78
C TYR A 102 -1.86 11.48 -9.25
N PHE A 103 -1.30 12.66 -9.47
CA PHE A 103 -0.98 13.16 -10.81
C PHE A 103 0.36 13.87 -10.74
N ASN A 104 1.35 13.30 -11.42
CA ASN A 104 2.62 13.96 -11.69
C ASN A 104 3.06 13.54 -13.10
N PRO A 105 3.12 14.48 -14.07
CA PRO A 105 3.47 14.14 -15.45
C PRO A 105 4.90 13.58 -15.59
N GLU A 106 5.81 13.92 -14.65
CA GLU A 106 7.16 13.34 -14.63
C GLU A 106 7.12 11.89 -14.14
N MET A 107 6.28 11.57 -13.14
CA MET A 107 6.05 10.18 -12.73
C MET A 107 5.50 9.37 -13.90
N ASP A 108 4.47 9.87 -14.58
CA ASP A 108 3.84 9.18 -15.71
C ASP A 108 4.89 8.83 -16.78
N ALA A 109 5.70 9.82 -17.19
CA ALA A 109 6.77 9.62 -18.17
C ALA A 109 7.83 8.60 -17.72
N LEU A 110 8.22 8.60 -16.44
CA LEU A 110 9.17 7.63 -15.89
C LEU A 110 8.60 6.21 -15.90
N ILE A 111 7.33 6.05 -15.54
CA ILE A 111 6.64 4.76 -15.58
C ILE A 111 6.57 4.24 -17.02
N GLU A 112 6.12 5.07 -17.97
CA GLU A 112 6.07 4.72 -19.39
C GLU A 112 7.45 4.31 -19.92
N GLN A 113 8.50 5.05 -19.57
CA GLN A 113 9.87 4.71 -19.94
C GLN A 113 10.30 3.37 -19.30
N GLY A 114 10.02 3.17 -18.01
CA GLY A 114 10.34 1.96 -17.28
C GLY A 114 9.69 0.71 -17.88
N LEU A 115 8.48 0.83 -18.41
CA LEU A 115 7.74 -0.27 -19.05
C LEU A 115 8.26 -0.62 -20.46
N THR A 116 8.95 0.29 -21.14
CA THR A 116 9.47 0.05 -22.50
C THR A 116 10.91 -0.51 -22.53
N ILE A 117 11.68 -0.34 -21.46
CA ILE A 117 13.06 -0.85 -21.36
C ILE A 117 13.07 -2.32 -20.95
N VAL A 118 13.60 -3.18 -21.82
CA VAL A 118 13.69 -4.63 -21.58
C VAL A 118 14.90 -5.00 -20.72
N ASP A 119 16.05 -4.36 -20.94
CA ASP A 119 17.28 -4.65 -20.18
C ASP A 119 17.14 -4.20 -18.72
N PRO A 120 17.19 -5.12 -17.73
CA PRO A 120 17.06 -4.76 -16.33
C PRO A 120 18.11 -3.76 -15.85
N ALA A 121 19.34 -3.84 -16.37
CA ALA A 121 20.42 -2.93 -15.97
C ALA A 121 20.15 -1.50 -16.46
N ALA A 122 19.69 -1.34 -17.70
CA ALA A 122 19.25 -0.04 -18.22
C ALA A 122 17.98 0.50 -17.54
N ARG A 123 17.09 -0.38 -17.05
CA ARG A 123 15.82 0.00 -16.41
C ARG A 123 15.98 0.44 -14.95
N GLN A 124 16.93 -0.15 -14.23
CA GLN A 124 17.17 0.13 -12.81
C GLN A 124 17.24 1.62 -12.43
N PRO A 125 18.00 2.51 -13.12
CA PRO A 125 18.06 3.92 -12.76
C PRO A 125 16.71 4.65 -12.89
N ILE A 126 15.83 4.22 -13.81
CA ILE A 126 14.48 4.78 -13.95
C ILE A 126 13.63 4.45 -12.73
N TYR A 127 13.69 3.21 -12.25
CA TYR A 127 12.96 2.81 -11.04
C TYR A 127 13.50 3.46 -9.77
N GLN A 128 14.78 3.81 -9.72
CA GLN A 128 15.32 4.62 -8.62
C GLN A 128 14.72 6.03 -8.63
N GLN A 129 14.55 6.64 -9.81
CA GLN A 129 13.89 7.95 -9.92
C GLN A 129 12.41 7.89 -9.52
N ILE A 130 11.69 6.84 -9.96
CA ILE A 130 10.30 6.59 -9.53
C ILE A 130 10.21 6.50 -8.00
N GLN A 131 11.11 5.75 -7.35
CA GLN A 131 11.11 5.61 -5.89
C GLN A 131 11.45 6.92 -5.18
N SER A 132 12.45 7.68 -5.67
CA SER A 132 12.77 9.00 -5.12
C SER A 132 11.58 9.95 -5.22
N MET A 133 10.94 10.03 -6.38
CA MET A 133 9.77 10.88 -6.60
C MET A 133 8.59 10.44 -5.74
N PHE A 134 8.36 9.14 -5.57
CA PHE A 134 7.34 8.63 -4.66
C PHE A 134 7.57 9.11 -3.22
N VAL A 135 8.81 9.08 -2.74
CA VAL A 135 9.16 9.51 -1.37
C VAL A 135 9.02 11.03 -1.19
N GLU A 136 9.30 11.81 -2.24
CA GLU A 136 9.15 13.26 -2.21
C GLU A 136 7.67 13.68 -2.26
N ASP A 137 6.86 13.04 -3.11
CA ASP A 137 5.45 13.39 -3.32
C ASP A 137 4.51 12.74 -2.29
N VAL A 138 4.91 11.62 -1.69
CA VAL A 138 4.14 10.82 -0.71
C VAL A 138 2.68 10.58 -1.16
N PRO A 139 2.43 9.98 -2.34
CA PRO A 139 1.07 9.77 -2.83
C PRO A 139 0.27 8.79 -1.95
N CYS A 140 0.97 7.92 -1.22
CA CYS A 140 0.44 7.15 -0.10
C CYS A 140 1.57 6.85 0.89
N LEU A 141 1.20 6.41 2.10
CA LEU A 141 2.15 6.04 3.14
C LEU A 141 2.22 4.52 3.30
N TYR A 142 3.36 3.93 2.95
CA TYR A 142 3.63 2.52 3.25
C TYR A 142 4.01 2.37 4.73
N LEU A 143 3.26 1.55 5.46
CA LEU A 143 3.48 1.33 6.90
C LEU A 143 4.29 0.07 7.20
N GLN A 144 4.07 -1.01 6.45
CA GLN A 144 4.75 -2.29 6.64
C GLN A 144 4.80 -3.10 5.36
N PHE A 145 5.74 -4.05 5.33
CA PHE A 145 5.77 -5.14 4.38
C PHE A 145 5.51 -6.43 5.14
N ASP A 146 4.47 -7.16 4.76
CA ASP A 146 4.10 -8.40 5.42
C ASP A 146 5.01 -9.54 4.95
N GLU A 147 5.61 -10.26 5.90
CA GLU A 147 6.28 -11.53 5.63
C GLU A 147 5.29 -12.68 5.77
N TRP A 148 5.24 -13.55 4.76
CA TRP A 148 4.34 -14.69 4.74
C TRP A 148 5.05 -15.95 5.26
N ILE A 149 4.42 -16.62 6.21
CA ILE A 149 4.90 -17.91 6.72
C ILE A 149 3.93 -19.00 6.28
N ASN A 150 4.39 -19.87 5.38
CA ASN A 150 3.65 -21.06 4.96
C ASN A 150 4.08 -22.27 5.78
N VAL A 151 3.12 -22.97 6.40
CA VAL A 151 3.37 -24.15 7.24
C VAL A 151 2.77 -25.39 6.60
N PHE A 152 3.61 -26.41 6.37
CA PHE A 152 3.20 -27.68 5.75
C PHE A 152 3.39 -28.86 6.70
N SER A 153 2.60 -29.90 6.47
CA SER A 153 2.90 -31.22 7.05
C SER A 153 4.25 -31.71 6.53
N SER A 154 5.06 -32.32 7.40
CA SER A 154 6.33 -32.96 7.02
C SER A 154 6.16 -34.06 5.96
N ARG A 155 4.94 -34.57 5.77
CA ARG A 155 4.57 -35.53 4.73
C ARG A 155 4.50 -34.93 3.33
N ILE A 156 4.45 -33.61 3.18
CA ILE A 156 4.46 -32.99 1.86
C ILE A 156 5.90 -32.95 1.33
N GLY A 157 6.09 -33.45 0.12
CA GLY A 157 7.31 -33.32 -0.69
C GLY A 157 7.04 -32.49 -1.95
N GLY A 158 8.10 -32.12 -2.67
CA GLY A 158 8.00 -31.30 -3.88
C GLY A 158 7.79 -29.80 -3.61
N LEU A 159 8.00 -29.35 -2.37
CA LEU A 159 8.02 -27.92 -2.04
C LEU A 159 9.24 -27.25 -2.67
N SER A 160 9.09 -26.01 -3.12
CA SER A 160 10.21 -25.21 -3.63
C SER A 160 11.25 -24.96 -2.53
N GLU A 161 12.51 -24.76 -2.91
CA GLU A 161 13.59 -24.41 -1.97
C GLU A 161 13.39 -23.02 -1.34
N ASN A 162 12.53 -22.19 -1.95
CA ASN A 162 12.11 -20.90 -1.41
C ASN A 162 10.58 -20.88 -1.17
N PRO A 163 10.10 -21.60 -0.13
CA PRO A 163 8.66 -21.70 0.18
C PRO A 163 8.11 -20.42 0.86
N LEU A 164 8.95 -19.40 1.04
CA LEU A 164 8.64 -18.18 1.78
C LEU A 164 7.88 -17.12 0.97
N ALA A 165 7.65 -17.34 -0.33
CA ALA A 165 6.94 -16.39 -1.18
C ALA A 165 5.50 -16.85 -1.42
N GLY A 166 4.58 -16.40 -0.56
CA GLY A 166 3.09 -16.39 -0.69
C GLY A 166 2.47 -17.22 -1.83
N ASP A 167 1.67 -16.56 -2.69
CA ASP A 167 1.04 -17.17 -3.87
C ASP A 167 2.00 -17.85 -4.86
N PRO A 168 3.24 -17.34 -5.10
CA PRO A 168 4.21 -17.99 -5.98
C PRO A 168 4.50 -19.47 -5.66
N MET A 169 4.37 -19.88 -4.40
CA MET A 169 4.53 -21.28 -3.99
C MET A 169 3.51 -22.22 -4.66
N PHE A 170 2.32 -21.74 -4.98
CA PHE A 170 1.29 -22.56 -5.64
C PHE A 170 1.46 -22.66 -7.15
N VAL A 171 2.37 -21.88 -7.75
CA VAL A 171 2.73 -22.02 -9.16
C VAL A 171 3.35 -23.40 -9.43
N SER A 172 4.12 -23.93 -8.48
CA SER A 172 4.68 -25.28 -8.53
C SER A 172 3.84 -26.33 -7.81
N ALA A 173 2.56 -26.06 -7.50
CA ALA A 173 1.71 -27.01 -6.77
C ALA A 173 1.54 -28.37 -7.49
N HIS A 174 1.73 -28.40 -8.81
CA HIS A 174 1.73 -29.62 -9.61
C HIS A 174 2.91 -30.56 -9.31
N GLU A 175 3.97 -30.07 -8.64
CA GLU A 175 5.11 -30.86 -8.18
C GLU A 175 4.88 -31.46 -6.78
N PHE A 176 3.82 -31.05 -6.09
CA PHE A 176 3.59 -31.46 -4.71
C PHE A 176 3.13 -32.92 -4.65
N TYR A 177 3.64 -33.66 -3.66
CA TYR A 177 3.23 -35.03 -3.40
C TYR A 177 3.22 -35.36 -1.91
N ILE A 178 2.50 -36.42 -1.54
CA ILE A 178 2.53 -36.99 -0.19
C ILE A 178 3.61 -38.06 -0.17
N LYS A 179 4.61 -37.90 0.71
CA LYS A 179 5.64 -38.90 0.97
C LYS A 179 4.98 -40.18 1.50
N GLU A 180 5.24 -41.31 0.84
CA GLU A 180 4.88 -42.61 1.40
C GLU A 180 5.68 -42.85 2.69
N ALA A 181 5.05 -43.55 3.64
CA ALA A 181 5.58 -43.77 4.99
C ALA A 181 6.74 -44.77 5.04
#